data_AF-A0A2D5PUV3-F1
#
_entry.id   AF-A0A2D5PUV3-F1
#
_cell.length_a   1.000
_cell.length_b   1.000
_cell.length_c   1.000
_cell.angle_alpha   90.00
_cell.angle_beta   90.00
_cell.angle_gamma   90.00
#
_symmetry.space_group_name_H-M   'P 1'
#
loop_
_entity.id
_entity.type
_entity.pdbx_description
1 polymer ?
#
loop_
_entity_poly.entity_id
_entity_poly.type
_entity_poly.pdbx_seq_one_letter_code
_entity_poly.pdbx_strand_id
1 'polypeptide(L)'
;MIKRINNIKYFGVFKDYQRNGDIQDFAKLNIFYGWNYSGKTTISRIFQSFENKEIDDYYNGCDFKIEDYDGNSYTHFDVTTAPQQFKIFNSDFVRDNIPR
;
A
#
# COMPACT_ATOMS: atom_id res chain seq x y z
N MET A 1 7.56 9.54 -6.83
CA MET A 1 7.91 8.18 -6.32
C MET A 1 7.54 8.10 -4.86
N ILE A 2 6.92 7.01 -4.39
CA ILE A 2 6.59 6.88 -2.96
C ILE A 2 7.87 6.73 -2.14
N LYS A 3 7.98 7.55 -1.10
CA LYS A 3 9.11 7.61 -0.17
C LYS A 3 8.92 6.67 1.01
N ARG A 4 7.71 6.60 1.56
CA ARG A 4 7.43 5.77 2.76
C ARG A 4 5.94 5.56 3.00
N ILE A 5 5.65 4.58 3.85
CA ILE A 5 4.35 4.40 4.50
C ILE A 5 4.51 4.90 5.95
N ASN A 6 3.74 5.92 6.32
CA ASN A 6 3.80 6.55 7.62
C ASN A 6 2.98 5.79 8.67
N ASN A 7 1.77 5.36 8.29
CA ASN A 7 0.90 4.59 9.17
C ASN A 7 -0.04 3.67 8.37
N ILE A 8 -0.57 2.65 9.06
CA ILE A 8 -1.62 1.75 8.57
C ILE A 8 -2.47 1.33 9.77
N LYS A 9 -3.78 1.56 9.71
CA LYS A 9 -4.77 1.14 10.72
C LYS A 9 -5.93 0.40 10.06
N TYR A 10 -6.41 -0.62 10.75
CA TYR A 10 -7.57 -1.43 10.34
C TYR A 10 -7.51 -1.89 8.87
N PHE A 11 -6.33 -2.26 8.39
CA PHE A 11 -6.12 -2.71 7.00
C PHE A 11 -5.39 -4.06 6.99
N GLY A 12 -6.12 -5.12 6.63
CA GLY A 12 -5.60 -6.49 6.64
C GLY A 12 -5.07 -6.89 8.01
N VAL A 13 -3.81 -7.31 8.09
CA VAL A 13 -3.17 -7.71 9.36
C VAL A 13 -2.72 -6.53 10.23
N PHE A 14 -2.74 -5.30 9.71
CA PHE A 14 -2.28 -4.12 10.44
C PHE A 14 -3.43 -3.52 11.25
N LYS A 15 -3.33 -3.62 12.58
CA LYS A 15 -4.27 -2.99 13.52
C LYS A 15 -3.98 -1.49 13.70
N ASP A 16 -2.75 -1.16 14.08
CA ASP A 16 -2.27 0.22 14.24
C ASP A 16 -0.75 0.28 14.07
N TYR A 17 -0.29 0.07 12.84
CA TYR A 17 1.11 0.27 12.49
C TYR A 17 1.42 1.76 12.43
N GLN A 18 2.46 2.15 13.16
CA GLN A 18 3.08 3.47 13.10
C GLN A 18 4.55 3.28 12.75
N ARG A 19 5.02 4.00 11.72
CA ARG A 19 6.44 4.01 11.37
C ARG A 19 7.24 4.55 12.57
N ASN A 20 8.15 3.74 13.08
CA ASN A 20 9.02 4.09 14.20
C ASN A 20 10.48 3.68 13.92
N GLY A 21 11.40 4.22 14.72
CA GLY A 21 12.83 3.91 14.61
C GLY A 21 13.45 4.22 13.25
N ASP A 22 14.51 3.48 12.93
CA ASP A 22 15.36 3.71 11.75
C ASP A 22 14.91 2.88 10.52
N ILE A 23 13.59 2.75 10.32
CA ILE A 23 13.07 2.20 9.07
C ILE A 23 13.54 3.10 7.92
N GLN A 24 14.16 2.49 6.91
CA GLN A 24 14.66 3.22 5.75
C GLN A 24 13.50 3.65 4.84
N ASP A 25 13.68 4.78 4.16
CA ASP A 25 12.80 5.16 3.06
C ASP A 25 12.99 4.23 1.88
N PHE A 26 11.96 4.17 1.04
CA PHE A 26 11.97 3.35 -0.16
C PHE A 26 13.00 3.87 -1.16
N ALA A 27 13.99 3.04 -1.49
CA ALA A 27 14.90 3.31 -2.58
C ALA A 27 14.23 3.01 -3.93
N LYS A 28 14.93 3.27 -5.04
CA LYS A 28 14.44 2.97 -6.39
C LYS A 28 14.00 1.51 -6.55
N LEU A 29 14.68 0.61 -5.85
CA LEU A 29 14.35 -0.82 -5.75
C LEU A 29 14.25 -1.20 -4.27
N ASN A 30 13.20 -1.92 -3.90
CA ASN A 30 12.93 -2.33 -2.54
C ASN A 30 12.62 -3.82 -2.50
N ILE A 31 13.05 -4.49 -1.43
CA ILE A 31 12.69 -5.88 -1.16
C ILE A 31 12.00 -5.91 0.20
N PHE A 32 10.72 -6.29 0.20
CA PHE A 32 9.96 -6.53 1.42
C PHE A 32 9.89 -8.04 1.66
N TYR A 33 10.47 -8.51 2.75
CA TYR A 33 10.50 -9.93 3.12
C TYR A 33 10.05 -10.14 4.56
N GLY A 34 9.68 -11.38 4.90
CA GLY A 34 9.16 -11.75 6.21
C GLY A 34 8.34 -13.03 6.14
N TRP A 35 7.94 -13.55 7.29
CA TRP A 35 7.14 -14.76 7.42
C TRP A 35 5.79 -14.65 6.72
N ASN A 36 5.17 -15.79 6.42
CA ASN A 36 3.77 -15.78 5.98
C ASN A 36 2.91 -15.05 7.01
N TYR A 37 1.87 -14.35 6.53
CA TYR A 37 1.00 -13.50 7.35
C TYR A 37 1.66 -12.25 7.96
N SER A 38 2.92 -11.94 7.64
CA SER A 38 3.61 -10.72 8.09
C SER A 38 3.13 -9.41 7.43
N GLY A 39 2.08 -9.45 6.60
CA GLY A 39 1.52 -8.26 5.96
C GLY A 39 2.13 -7.84 4.61
N LYS A 40 3.02 -8.65 4.01
CA LYS A 40 3.61 -8.35 2.68
C LYS A 40 2.53 -8.11 1.61
N THR A 41 1.59 -9.04 1.47
CA THR A 41 0.46 -8.92 0.53
C THR A 41 -0.48 -7.76 0.92
N THR A 42 -0.59 -7.47 2.21
CA THR A 42 -1.38 -6.33 2.68
C THR A 42 -0.79 -5.00 2.20
N ILE A 43 0.54 -4.84 2.23
CA ILE A 43 1.22 -3.66 1.69
C ILE A 43 0.99 -3.52 0.19
N SER A 44 1.07 -4.60 -0.60
CA SER A 44 0.82 -4.51 -2.05
C SER A 44 -0.61 -4.06 -2.35
N ARG A 45 -1.59 -4.45 -1.52
CA ARG A 45 -2.99 -4.05 -1.68
C ARG A 45 -3.26 -2.57 -1.37
N ILE A 46 -2.49 -1.96 -0.46
CA ILE A 46 -2.56 -0.50 -0.26
C ILE A 46 -2.23 0.22 -1.58
N PHE A 47 -1.14 -0.19 -2.25
CA PHE A 47 -0.78 0.40 -3.54
C PHE A 47 -1.76 0.03 -4.65
N GLN A 48 -2.38 -1.16 -4.58
CA GLN A 48 -3.42 -1.57 -5.52
C GLN A 48 -4.67 -0.70 -5.41
N SER A 49 -5.03 -0.22 -4.20
CA SER A 49 -6.13 0.74 -4.05
C SER A 49 -5.89 2.00 -4.89
N PHE A 50 -4.66 2.53 -4.91
CA PHE A 50 -4.31 3.67 -5.75
C PHE A 50 -4.27 3.36 -7.24
N GLU A 51 -3.93 2.13 -7.64
CA GLU A 51 -4.01 1.70 -9.05
C GLU A 51 -5.46 1.64 -9.51
N ASN A 52 -6.34 1.00 -8.73
CA ASN A 52 -7.74 0.81 -9.08
C ASN A 52 -8.58 2.07 -8.85
N LYS A 53 -8.05 3.07 -8.13
CA LYS A 53 -8.77 4.28 -7.68
C LYS A 53 -9.99 3.93 -6.82
N GLU A 54 -9.86 2.90 -5.99
CA GLU A 54 -10.90 2.46 -5.05
C GLU A 54 -10.30 1.74 -3.85
N ILE A 55 -11.03 1.70 -2.73
CA ILE A 55 -10.71 0.85 -1.59
C ILE A 55 -11.70 -0.32 -1.61
N ASP A 56 -11.17 -1.54 -1.58
CA ASP A 56 -12.00 -2.75 -1.49
C ASP A 56 -12.83 -2.73 -0.19
N ASP A 57 -14.11 -3.07 -0.30
CA ASP A 57 -15.09 -3.06 0.80
C ASP A 57 -14.62 -3.83 2.04
N TYR A 58 -13.75 -4.82 1.87
CA TYR A 58 -13.13 -5.57 2.96
C TYR A 58 -12.30 -4.68 3.91
N TYR A 59 -11.79 -3.54 3.42
CA TYR A 59 -11.01 -2.58 4.19
C TYR A 59 -11.80 -1.31 4.56
N ASN A 60 -13.13 -1.40 4.62
CA ASN A 60 -13.96 -0.29 5.08
C ASN A 60 -13.57 0.19 6.49
N GLY A 61 -13.42 1.50 6.65
CA GLY A 61 -12.95 2.11 7.90
C GLY A 61 -11.44 2.03 8.13
N CYS A 62 -10.65 1.63 7.13
CA CYS A 62 -9.20 1.69 7.21
C CYS A 62 -8.68 3.13 7.28
N ASP A 63 -7.44 3.25 7.74
CA ASP A 63 -6.67 4.48 7.62
C ASP A 63 -5.24 4.13 7.24
N PHE A 64 -4.66 4.89 6.33
CA PHE A 64 -3.24 4.79 6.01
C PHE A 64 -2.77 6.13 5.46
N LYS A 65 -1.46 6.37 5.57
CA LYS A 65 -0.80 7.54 5.02
C LYS A 65 0.50 7.14 4.35
N ILE A 66 0.65 7.53 3.10
CA ILE A 66 1.90 7.42 2.34
C ILE A 66 2.44 8.81 2.01
N GLU A 67 3.74 8.92 1.81
CA GLU A 67 4.42 10.17 1.45
C GLU A 67 5.29 9.92 0.22
N ASP A 68 5.36 10.89 -0.69
CA ASP A 68 6.26 10.86 -1.82
C ASP A 68 7.53 11.69 -1.59
N TYR A 69 8.47 11.61 -2.53
CA TYR A 69 9.74 12.36 -2.45
C TYR A 69 9.57 13.88 -2.68
N ASP A 70 8.42 14.32 -3.18
CA ASP A 70 8.11 15.73 -3.41
C ASP A 70 7.49 16.40 -2.16
N GLY A 71 7.31 15.63 -1.09
CA GLY A 71 6.75 16.09 0.18
C GLY A 71 5.22 16.02 0.24
N ASN A 72 4.56 15.49 -0.80
CA ASN A 72 3.12 15.27 -0.78
C ASN A 72 2.79 14.05 0.08
N SER A 73 1.63 14.11 0.73
CA SER A 73 1.08 12.99 1.50
C SER A 73 -0.27 12.59 0.94
N TYR A 74 -0.53 11.29 0.91
CA TYR A 74 -1.78 10.71 0.44
C TYR A 74 -2.33 9.77 1.51
N THR A 75 -3.62 9.92 1.77
CA THR A 75 -4.36 9.12 2.73
C THR A 75 -5.34 8.20 2.01
N HIS A 76 -6.06 7.39 2.78
CA HIS A 76 -7.17 6.59 2.26
C HIS A 76 -8.26 7.44 1.56
N PHE A 77 -8.44 8.71 1.94
CA PHE A 77 -9.36 9.62 1.26
C PHE A 77 -8.86 10.07 -0.13
N ASP A 78 -7.56 10.01 -0.37
CA ASP A 78 -6.93 10.50 -1.60
C ASP A 78 -6.78 9.41 -2.66
N VAL A 79 -7.21 8.18 -2.39
CA VAL A 79 -7.05 7.02 -3.28
C VAL A 79 -7.57 7.29 -4.70
N THR A 80 -8.72 7.97 -4.79
CA THR A 80 -9.41 8.24 -6.07
C THR A 80 -8.79 9.42 -6.84
N THR A 81 -8.14 10.34 -6.14
CA THR A 81 -7.66 11.63 -6.69
C THR A 81 -6.15 11.73 -6.81
N ALA A 82 -5.39 10.89 -6.10
CA ALA A 82 -3.94 10.93 -6.07
C ALA A 82 -3.36 10.79 -7.50
N PRO A 83 -2.43 11.68 -7.91
CA PRO A 83 -1.90 11.70 -9.27
C PRO A 83 -0.92 10.55 -9.56
N GLN A 84 -0.45 9.85 -8.52
CA GLN A 84 0.49 8.75 -8.67
C GLN A 84 -0.13 7.61 -9.49
N GLN A 85 0.66 7.14 -10.44
CA GLN A 85 0.34 5.96 -11.24
C GLN A 85 1.03 4.75 -10.62
N PHE A 86 0.23 3.77 -10.24
CA PHE A 86 0.69 2.49 -9.71
C PHE A 86 0.38 1.39 -10.71
N LYS A 87 1.27 0.38 -10.75
CA LYS A 87 1.08 -0.88 -11.46
C LYS A 87 1.46 -2.02 -10.54
N ILE A 88 0.48 -2.83 -10.15
CA ILE A 88 0.64 -3.87 -9.14
C ILE A 88 0.52 -5.24 -9.79
N PHE A 89 1.62 -5.99 -9.75
CA PHE A 89 1.66 -7.37 -10.16
C PHE A 89 1.63 -8.27 -8.92
N ASN A 90 0.43 -8.58 -8.43
CA ASN A 90 0.20 -9.48 -7.30
C ASN A 90 -0.64 -10.69 -7.71
N SER A 91 -1.01 -11.53 -6.74
CA SER A 91 -1.88 -12.69 -6.97
C SER A 91 -3.26 -12.32 -7.52
N ASP A 92 -3.77 -11.13 -7.18
CA ASP A 92 -5.05 -10.63 -7.67
C ASP A 92 -4.93 -10.30 -9.17
N PHE A 93 -3.87 -9.60 -9.58
CA PHE A 93 -3.57 -9.39 -11.01
C PHE A 93 -3.50 -10.71 -11.79
N VAL A 94 -2.76 -11.70 -11.29
CA VAL A 94 -2.61 -13.01 -11.94
C VAL A 94 -3.96 -13.70 -12.07
N ARG A 95 -4.76 -13.73 -10.99
CA ARG A 95 -6.09 -14.34 -10.98
C ARG A 95 -7.02 -13.69 -12.03
N ASP A 96 -6.97 -12.38 -12.15
CA ASP A 96 -7.93 -11.61 -12.94
C ASP A 96 -7.54 -11.53 -14.43
N ASN A 97 -6.27 -11.74 -14.78
CA ASN A 97 -5.75 -11.53 -16.14
C ASN A 97 -5.14 -12.77 -16.81
N ILE A 98 -4.79 -13.80 -16.06
CA ILE A 98 -4.16 -15.00 -16.62
C ILE A 98 -5.18 -16.16 -16.56
N PRO A 99 -5.82 -16.52 -17.70
CA PRO A 99 -6.74 -17.65 -17.75
C PRO A 99 -6.01 -18.95 -17.42
N ARG A 100 -6.72 -19.86 -16.73
CA ARG A 100 -6.23 -21.20 -16.39
C ARG A 100 -6.20 -22.12 -17.59
#